data_AF-A0A940S5B1-F1
#
_entry.id   AF-A0A940S5B1-F1
#
_cell.length_a   1.000
_cell.length_b   1.000
_cell.length_c   1.000
_cell.angle_alpha   90.00
_cell.angle_beta   90.00
_cell.angle_gamma   90.00
#
_symmetry.space_group_name_H-M   'P 1'
#
loop_
_entity.id
_entity.type
_entity.pdbx_description
1 polymer ?
#
loop_
_entity_poly.entity_id
_entity_poly.type
_entity_poly.pdbx_seq_one_letter_code
_entity_poly.pdbx_strand_id
1 'polypeptide(L)'
;MGPEPLALATHETGDWCIRFLLISLVVTPARWVLDWPRAMQVRRMIGLAALGYALVHLALYIGNENLRLWHVVLEIVKRPYLSIGFTALIGLAVLGWTSTDTALRRLGREWKPLHKLVYPIIALGILHFYIQSKINVSEPVLMTGFFLFLLLWRVVPSRWRALPWPLFAMAPLAAAGAAGLEYLWYALATNLPAAEIFKANFDLEFEIRPAVWVLVAGLAAAAISGVWWGLRQVFRGSPNLAKSQRIHE
;
A
#
# COMPACT_ATOMS: atom_id res chain seq x y z
N MET A 1 -16.53 14.70 25.16
CA MET A 1 -16.96 13.28 25.08
C MET A 1 -16.24 12.67 23.90
N GLY A 2 -15.59 11.52 24.08
CA GLY A 2 -14.80 10.88 23.02
C GLY A 2 -15.67 10.44 21.84
N PRO A 3 -15.06 10.05 20.71
CA PRO A 3 -15.81 9.51 19.57
C PRO A 3 -16.63 8.28 19.99
N GLU A 4 -17.83 8.17 19.44
CA GLU A 4 -18.68 6.98 19.53
C GLU A 4 -17.84 5.72 19.22
N PRO A 5 -17.83 4.67 20.07
CA PRO A 5 -16.96 3.51 19.90
C PRO A 5 -17.10 2.82 18.54
N LEU A 6 -18.33 2.79 17.99
CA LEU A 6 -18.64 2.25 16.66
C LEU A 6 -17.99 3.07 15.53
N ALA A 7 -18.01 4.40 15.64
CA ALA A 7 -17.38 5.27 14.66
C ALA A 7 -15.85 5.08 14.67
N LEU A 8 -15.24 5.03 15.86
CA LEU A 8 -13.81 4.76 15.99
C LEU A 8 -13.43 3.39 15.38
N ALA A 9 -14.17 2.33 15.69
CA ALA A 9 -13.93 1.01 15.10
C ALA A 9 -14.09 1.02 13.56
N THR A 10 -15.04 1.80 13.04
CA THR A 10 -15.22 1.96 11.58
C THR A 10 -13.97 2.58 10.97
N HIS A 11 -13.42 3.65 11.58
CA HIS A 11 -12.18 4.26 11.11
C HIS A 11 -11.00 3.29 11.15
N GLU A 12 -10.74 2.66 12.30
CA GLU A 12 -9.64 1.71 12.47
C GLU A 12 -9.69 0.56 11.46
N THR A 13 -10.87 -0.03 11.24
CA THR A 13 -11.01 -1.13 10.27
C THR A 13 -10.75 -0.68 8.83
N GLY A 14 -11.08 0.56 8.48
CA GLY A 14 -10.75 1.16 7.19
C GLY A 14 -9.24 1.36 7.02
N ASP A 15 -8.57 1.88 8.04
CA ASP A 15 -7.12 2.13 8.04
C ASP A 15 -6.35 0.82 7.89
N TRP A 16 -6.70 -0.20 8.68
CA TRP A 16 -6.10 -1.52 8.59
C TRP A 16 -6.37 -2.21 7.25
N CYS A 17 -7.53 -1.99 6.62
CA CYS A 17 -7.79 -2.48 5.27
C CYS A 17 -6.77 -1.92 4.26
N ILE A 18 -6.55 -0.61 4.24
CA ILE A 18 -5.57 0.03 3.35
C ILE A 18 -4.15 -0.45 3.65
N ARG A 19 -3.79 -0.54 4.94
CA ARG A 19 -2.48 -1.06 5.36
C ARG A 19 -2.26 -2.48 4.87
N PHE A 20 -3.23 -3.40 5.01
CA PHE A 20 -3.11 -4.76 4.47
C PHE A 20 -2.98 -4.78 2.94
N LEU A 21 -3.73 -3.95 2.21
CA LEU A 21 -3.58 -3.85 0.76
C LEU A 21 -2.16 -3.43 0.37
N LEU A 22 -1.59 -2.43 1.04
CA LEU A 22 -0.20 -1.99 0.79
C LEU A 22 0.82 -3.06 1.19
N ILE A 23 0.65 -3.72 2.34
CA ILE A 23 1.52 -4.83 2.75
C ILE A 23 1.47 -5.95 1.71
N SER A 24 0.29 -6.27 1.14
CA SER A 24 0.17 -7.26 0.06
C SER A 24 1.00 -6.89 -1.17
N LEU A 25 1.17 -5.59 -1.44
CA LEU A 25 1.99 -5.05 -2.51
C LEU A 25 3.48 -5.10 -2.19
N VAL A 26 3.88 -4.99 -0.92
CA VAL A 26 5.26 -5.12 -0.41
C VAL A 26 5.80 -6.55 -0.55
N VAL A 27 4.93 -7.56 -0.49
CA VAL A 27 5.36 -8.97 -0.56
C VAL A 27 6.13 -9.29 -1.86
N THR A 28 5.80 -8.61 -2.96
CA THR A 28 6.48 -8.81 -4.24
C THR A 28 7.94 -8.29 -4.22
N PRO A 29 8.23 -7.02 -3.87
CA PRO A 29 9.62 -6.57 -3.69
C PRO A 29 10.36 -7.36 -2.62
N ALA A 30 9.72 -7.68 -1.49
CA ALA A 30 10.33 -8.47 -0.43
C ALA A 30 10.78 -9.85 -0.94
N ARG A 31 9.97 -10.53 -1.77
CA ARG A 31 10.37 -11.80 -2.40
C ARG A 31 11.65 -11.68 -3.23
N TRP A 32 11.81 -10.59 -3.99
CA TRP A 32 12.98 -10.38 -4.84
C TRP A 32 14.24 -10.07 -4.02
N VAL A 33 14.11 -9.18 -3.05
CA VAL A 33 15.22 -8.82 -2.16
C VAL A 33 15.63 -10.02 -1.32
N LEU A 34 14.68 -10.68 -0.67
CA LEU A 34 14.93 -11.77 0.30
C LEU A 34 15.06 -13.17 -0.33
N ASP A 35 14.82 -13.34 -1.65
CA ASP A 35 14.80 -14.65 -2.37
C ASP A 35 13.90 -15.67 -1.65
N TRP A 36 12.72 -15.21 -1.23
CA TRP A 36 11.77 -16.00 -0.45
C TRP A 36 10.57 -16.43 -1.31
N PRO A 37 10.62 -17.58 -2.00
CA PRO A 37 9.58 -17.99 -2.96
C PRO A 37 8.22 -18.27 -2.30
N ARG A 38 8.18 -18.68 -1.02
CA ARG A 38 6.95 -18.94 -0.25
C ARG A 38 6.17 -17.66 0.10
N ALA A 39 6.77 -16.49 -0.07
CA ALA A 39 6.12 -15.20 0.18
C ALA A 39 4.80 -15.03 -0.60
N MET A 40 4.63 -15.71 -1.75
CA MET A 40 3.38 -15.64 -2.52
C MET A 40 2.15 -16.20 -1.77
N GLN A 41 2.34 -17.18 -0.90
CA GLN A 41 1.24 -17.72 -0.07
C GLN A 41 0.81 -16.67 0.97
N VAL A 42 1.78 -15.98 1.58
CA VAL A 42 1.56 -14.89 2.53
C VAL A 42 0.82 -13.73 1.87
N ARG A 43 1.15 -13.39 0.61
CA ARG A 43 0.43 -12.35 -0.16
C ARG A 43 -1.06 -12.62 -0.26
N ARG A 44 -1.46 -13.87 -0.52
CA ARG A 44 -2.87 -14.26 -0.63
C ARG A 44 -3.59 -14.10 0.71
N MET A 45 -2.98 -14.55 1.80
CA MET A 45 -3.55 -14.41 3.14
C MET A 45 -3.76 -12.93 3.50
N ILE A 46 -2.77 -12.07 3.23
CA ILE A 46 -2.87 -10.63 3.49
C ILE A 46 -3.97 -9.98 2.65
N GLY A 47 -4.08 -10.34 1.36
CA GLY A 47 -5.14 -9.81 0.49
C GLY A 47 -6.54 -10.22 0.96
N LEU A 48 -6.71 -11.45 1.45
CA LEU A 48 -7.98 -11.90 2.04
C LEU A 48 -8.25 -11.22 3.39
N ALA A 49 -7.22 -10.96 4.19
CA ALA A 49 -7.36 -10.16 5.42
C ALA A 49 -7.85 -8.74 5.09
N ALA A 50 -7.31 -8.09 4.04
CA ALA A 50 -7.81 -6.80 3.58
C ALA A 50 -9.29 -6.85 3.21
N LEU A 51 -9.74 -7.87 2.46
CA LEU A 51 -11.16 -8.06 2.17
C LEU A 51 -12.00 -8.26 3.44
N GLY A 52 -11.51 -9.06 4.39
CA GLY A 52 -12.18 -9.26 5.68
C GLY A 52 -12.37 -7.94 6.44
N TYR A 53 -11.32 -7.11 6.52
CA TYR A 53 -11.40 -5.79 7.14
C TYR A 53 -12.34 -4.84 6.38
N ALA A 54 -12.35 -4.87 5.05
CA ALA A 54 -13.27 -4.07 4.24
C ALA A 54 -14.75 -4.48 4.47
N LEU A 55 -15.02 -5.77 4.63
CA LEU A 55 -16.36 -6.27 4.96
C LEU A 55 -16.78 -5.88 6.38
N VAL A 56 -15.88 -5.98 7.36
CA VAL A 56 -16.13 -5.52 8.73
C VAL A 56 -16.37 -4.01 8.74
N HIS A 57 -15.59 -3.24 7.99
CA HIS A 57 -15.78 -1.80 7.84
C HIS A 57 -17.18 -1.46 7.33
N LEU A 58 -17.66 -2.14 6.27
CA LEU A 58 -19.04 -1.97 5.79
C LEU A 58 -20.08 -2.39 6.84
N ALA A 59 -19.84 -3.50 7.56
CA ALA A 59 -20.76 -3.97 8.59
C ALA A 59 -20.88 -2.99 9.76
N LEU A 60 -19.77 -2.37 10.18
CA LEU A 60 -19.76 -1.33 11.21
C LEU A 60 -20.47 -0.06 10.73
N TYR A 61 -20.29 0.33 9.47
CA TYR A 61 -21.06 1.43 8.88
C TYR A 61 -22.57 1.14 8.88
N ILE A 62 -22.98 -0.07 8.48
CA ILE A 62 -24.40 -0.50 8.56
C ILE A 62 -24.91 -0.47 10.01
N GLY A 63 -24.08 -0.87 10.97
CA GLY A 63 -24.38 -0.79 12.41
C GLY A 63 -24.61 0.65 12.87
N ASN A 64 -23.75 1.57 12.43
CA ASN A 64 -23.86 3.01 12.70
C ASN A 64 -25.16 3.62 12.14
N GLU A 65 -25.64 3.08 11.02
CA GLU A 65 -26.93 3.44 10.41
C GLU A 65 -28.13 2.68 11.02
N ASN A 66 -27.98 2.15 12.24
CA ASN A 66 -29.01 1.41 12.98
C ASN A 66 -29.59 0.22 12.19
N LEU A 67 -28.76 -0.45 11.38
CA LEU A 67 -29.14 -1.59 10.54
C LEU A 67 -30.23 -1.28 9.49
N ARG A 68 -30.48 0.00 9.19
CA ARG A 68 -31.48 0.42 8.19
C ARG A 68 -30.92 0.24 6.78
N LEU A 69 -30.91 -1.00 6.27
CA LEU A 69 -30.26 -1.37 5.01
C LEU A 69 -30.68 -0.51 3.82
N TRP A 70 -31.98 -0.18 3.70
CA TRP A 70 -32.44 0.68 2.60
C TRP A 70 -31.88 2.10 2.70
N HIS A 71 -31.76 2.64 3.92
CA HIS A 71 -31.15 3.94 4.15
C HIS A 71 -29.66 3.91 3.79
N VAL A 72 -28.92 2.88 4.22
CA VAL A 72 -27.51 2.68 3.86
C VAL A 72 -27.30 2.70 2.35
N VAL A 73 -28.10 1.93 1.60
CA VAL A 73 -28.00 1.88 0.14
C VAL A 73 -28.23 3.27 -0.48
N LEU A 74 -29.25 3.98 -0.02
CA LEU A 74 -29.54 5.33 -0.49
C LEU A 74 -28.40 6.31 -0.16
N GLU A 75 -27.81 6.23 1.03
CA GLU A 75 -26.67 7.06 1.41
C GLU A 75 -25.44 6.75 0.55
N ILE A 76 -25.15 5.47 0.30
CA ILE A 76 -24.05 5.04 -0.57
C ILE A 76 -24.19 5.65 -1.97
N VAL A 77 -25.39 5.62 -2.55
CA VAL A 77 -25.66 6.16 -3.88
C VAL A 77 -25.63 7.69 -3.90
N LYS A 78 -26.15 8.35 -2.85
CA LYS A 78 -26.26 9.82 -2.80
C LYS A 78 -24.95 10.51 -2.47
N ARG A 79 -24.04 9.85 -1.73
CA ARG A 79 -22.78 10.44 -1.28
C ARG A 79 -21.61 9.93 -2.14
N PRO A 80 -20.94 10.80 -2.91
CA PRO A 80 -19.85 10.38 -3.79
C PRO A 80 -18.73 9.61 -3.08
N TYR A 81 -18.33 10.03 -1.87
CA TYR A 81 -17.26 9.34 -1.14
C TYR A 81 -17.62 7.90 -0.74
N LEU A 82 -18.88 7.65 -0.38
CA LEU A 82 -19.37 6.28 -0.08
C LEU A 82 -19.43 5.44 -1.36
N SER A 83 -19.89 6.00 -2.47
CA SER A 83 -19.88 5.33 -3.77
C SER A 83 -18.46 4.91 -4.19
N ILE A 84 -17.46 5.75 -3.97
CA ILE A 84 -16.05 5.44 -4.27
C ILE A 84 -15.56 4.25 -3.42
N GLY A 85 -15.79 4.31 -2.10
CA GLY A 85 -15.42 3.24 -1.18
C GLY A 85 -16.13 1.91 -1.50
N PHE A 86 -17.43 1.96 -1.80
CA PHE A 86 -18.21 0.80 -2.18
C PHE A 86 -17.76 0.20 -3.53
N THR A 87 -17.37 1.04 -4.48
CA THR A 87 -16.78 0.59 -5.76
C THR A 87 -15.48 -0.17 -5.52
N ALA A 88 -14.60 0.35 -4.66
CA ALA A 88 -13.37 -0.33 -4.26
C ALA A 88 -13.65 -1.66 -3.55
N LEU A 89 -14.67 -1.71 -2.68
CA LEU A 89 -15.11 -2.93 -2.00
C LEU A 89 -15.58 -4.01 -2.99
N ILE A 90 -16.41 -3.66 -3.98
CA ILE A 90 -16.86 -4.59 -5.03
C ILE A 90 -15.66 -5.15 -5.78
N GLY A 91 -14.74 -4.29 -6.21
CA GLY A 91 -13.51 -4.73 -6.87
C GLY A 91 -12.70 -5.68 -6.00
N LEU A 92 -12.52 -5.37 -4.71
CA LEU A 92 -11.79 -6.21 -3.77
C LEU A 92 -12.50 -7.55 -3.53
N ALA A 93 -13.84 -7.56 -3.47
CA ALA A 93 -14.63 -8.78 -3.34
C ALA A 93 -14.47 -9.69 -4.57
N VAL A 94 -14.45 -9.12 -5.78
CA VAL A 94 -14.18 -9.88 -7.02
C VAL A 94 -12.78 -10.51 -6.97
N LEU A 95 -11.76 -9.78 -6.51
CA LEU A 95 -10.42 -10.33 -6.34
C LEU A 95 -10.36 -11.43 -5.27
N GLY A 96 -11.05 -11.24 -4.14
CA GLY A 96 -11.12 -12.25 -3.09
C GLY A 96 -11.80 -13.54 -3.57
N TRP A 97 -12.92 -13.42 -4.28
CA TRP A 97 -13.63 -14.55 -4.87
C TRP A 97 -12.78 -15.33 -5.89
N THR A 98 -11.99 -14.59 -6.69
CA THR A 98 -11.09 -15.17 -7.70
C THR A 98 -9.71 -15.55 -7.17
N SER A 99 -9.51 -15.51 -5.84
CA SER A 99 -8.25 -15.90 -5.20
C SER A 99 -8.11 -17.41 -4.94
N THR A 100 -9.14 -18.21 -5.20
CA THR A 100 -9.11 -19.67 -4.97
C THR A 100 -8.28 -20.42 -6.02
N ASP A 101 -7.72 -21.58 -5.65
CA ASP A 101 -6.94 -22.40 -6.59
C ASP A 101 -7.80 -22.86 -7.78
N THR A 102 -9.09 -23.09 -7.53
CA THR A 102 -10.08 -23.41 -8.57
C THR A 102 -10.29 -22.23 -9.52
N ALA A 103 -10.44 -21.01 -8.99
CA ALA A 103 -10.56 -19.81 -9.83
C ALA A 103 -9.28 -19.56 -10.64
N LEU A 104 -8.10 -19.72 -10.04
CA LEU A 104 -6.81 -19.60 -10.73
C LEU A 104 -6.71 -20.58 -11.91
N ARG A 105 -7.09 -21.85 -11.71
CA ARG A 105 -7.11 -22.86 -12.79
C ARG A 105 -8.14 -22.55 -13.87
N ARG A 106 -9.34 -22.06 -13.50
CA ARG A 106 -10.42 -21.75 -14.45
C ARG A 106 -10.14 -20.51 -15.30
N LEU A 107 -9.63 -19.43 -14.71
CA LEU A 107 -9.34 -18.18 -15.43
C LEU A 107 -8.05 -18.26 -16.25
N GLY A 108 -7.07 -19.06 -15.82
CA GLY A 108 -5.81 -19.26 -16.53
C GLY A 108 -5.08 -17.94 -16.80
N ARG A 109 -5.00 -17.54 -18.08
CA ARG A 109 -4.26 -16.35 -18.53
C ARG A 109 -4.91 -15.04 -18.09
N GLU A 110 -6.24 -15.01 -17.96
CA GLU A 110 -7.01 -13.82 -17.57
C GLU A 110 -6.92 -13.49 -16.08
N TRP A 111 -6.44 -14.43 -15.26
CA TRP A 111 -6.32 -14.22 -13.82
C TRP A 111 -5.36 -13.08 -13.47
N LYS A 112 -4.23 -12.95 -14.19
CA LYS A 112 -3.22 -11.92 -13.94
C LYS A 112 -3.73 -10.51 -14.30
N PRO A 113 -4.31 -10.26 -15.49
CA PRO A 113 -4.97 -8.99 -15.79
C PRO A 113 -6.02 -8.61 -14.75
N LEU A 114 -6.90 -9.54 -14.35
CA LEU A 114 -7.91 -9.30 -13.33
C LEU A 114 -7.28 -8.84 -12.01
N HIS A 115 -6.25 -9.54 -11.53
CA HIS A 115 -5.58 -9.18 -10.27
C HIS A 115 -4.72 -7.92 -10.35
N LYS A 116 -4.50 -7.34 -11.53
CA LYS A 116 -3.94 -5.97 -11.64
C LYS A 116 -4.95 -4.91 -11.23
N LEU A 117 -6.25 -5.22 -11.14
CA LEU A 117 -7.25 -4.30 -10.59
C LEU A 117 -6.97 -3.91 -9.13
N VAL A 118 -6.10 -4.63 -8.43
CA VAL A 118 -5.65 -4.23 -7.08
C VAL A 118 -5.06 -2.80 -7.06
N TYR A 119 -4.41 -2.35 -8.15
CA TYR A 119 -3.85 -1.00 -8.22
C TYR A 119 -4.94 0.09 -8.24
N PRO A 120 -5.91 0.08 -9.17
CA PRO A 120 -7.01 1.03 -9.11
C PRO A 120 -7.88 0.87 -7.86
N ILE A 121 -8.05 -0.35 -7.31
CA ILE A 121 -8.77 -0.54 -6.03
C ILE A 121 -8.08 0.19 -4.88
N ILE A 122 -6.74 0.08 -4.76
CA ILE A 122 -5.98 0.82 -3.73
C ILE A 122 -6.08 2.32 -3.96
N ALA A 123 -5.97 2.78 -5.21
CA ALA A 123 -6.10 4.20 -5.53
C ALA A 123 -7.49 4.76 -5.14
N LEU A 124 -8.57 4.01 -5.43
CA LEU A 124 -9.92 4.38 -5.01
C LEU A 124 -10.08 4.35 -3.49
N GLY A 125 -9.49 3.35 -2.81
CA GLY A 125 -9.49 3.28 -1.35
C GLY A 125 -8.77 4.45 -0.69
N ILE A 126 -7.61 4.84 -1.21
CA ILE A 126 -6.87 6.03 -0.77
C ILE A 126 -7.69 7.31 -1.05
N LEU A 127 -8.31 7.44 -2.22
CA LEU A 127 -9.16 8.59 -2.54
C LEU A 127 -10.36 8.69 -1.59
N HIS A 128 -11.03 7.57 -1.32
CA HIS A 128 -12.08 7.49 -0.30
C HIS A 128 -11.57 7.96 1.06
N PHE A 129 -10.36 7.54 1.44
CA PHE A 129 -9.71 7.92 2.69
C PHE A 129 -9.41 9.43 2.75
N TYR A 130 -8.92 10.04 1.67
CA TYR A 130 -8.76 11.50 1.59
C TYR A 130 -10.07 12.26 1.79
N ILE A 131 -11.15 11.87 1.09
CA ILE A 131 -12.43 12.58 1.17
C ILE A 131 -13.04 12.44 2.58
N GLN A 132 -12.87 11.27 3.22
CA GLN A 132 -13.33 11.04 4.59
C GLN A 132 -12.49 11.81 5.63
N SER A 133 -11.20 12.00 5.34
CA SER A 133 -10.27 12.72 6.21
C SER A 133 -10.50 14.23 6.09
N LYS A 134 -11.22 14.80 7.06
CA LYS A 134 -11.67 16.21 7.03
C LYS A 134 -10.54 17.20 6.75
N ILE A 135 -9.74 17.52 7.77
CA ILE A 135 -8.65 18.52 7.69
C ILE A 135 -7.28 17.86 7.78
N ASN A 136 -7.13 16.88 8.67
CA ASN A 136 -5.89 16.14 8.83
C ASN A 136 -5.88 14.96 7.84
N VAL A 137 -5.14 15.11 6.75
CA VAL A 137 -4.94 14.06 5.73
C VAL A 137 -3.58 13.37 5.86
N SER A 138 -2.93 13.48 7.02
CA SER A 138 -1.56 12.96 7.19
C SER A 138 -1.44 11.47 6.88
N GLU A 139 -2.41 10.69 7.35
CA GLU A 139 -2.42 9.23 7.13
C GLU A 139 -2.68 8.84 5.66
N PRO A 140 -3.71 9.35 4.95
CA PRO A 140 -3.85 9.05 3.53
C PRO A 140 -2.68 9.55 2.68
N VAL A 141 -2.01 10.66 3.05
CA VAL A 141 -0.77 11.10 2.39
C VAL A 141 0.37 10.10 2.60
N LEU A 142 0.55 9.59 3.82
CA LEU A 142 1.53 8.54 4.10
C LEU A 142 1.27 7.28 3.27
N MET A 143 0.01 6.82 3.24
CA MET A 143 -0.40 5.66 2.45
C MET A 143 -0.20 5.90 0.94
N THR A 144 -0.42 7.13 0.47
CA THR A 144 -0.15 7.55 -0.92
C THR A 144 1.33 7.42 -1.25
N GLY A 145 2.21 7.93 -0.40
CA GLY A 145 3.66 7.84 -0.63
C GLY A 145 4.16 6.40 -0.67
N PHE A 146 3.70 5.54 0.25
CA PHE A 146 4.02 4.11 0.19
C PHE A 146 3.46 3.45 -1.07
N PHE A 147 2.25 3.79 -1.49
CA PHE A 147 1.68 3.28 -2.72
C PHE A 147 2.51 3.70 -3.95
N LEU A 148 2.89 4.98 -4.05
CA LEU A 148 3.74 5.51 -5.12
C LEU A 148 5.11 4.84 -5.14
N PHE A 149 5.76 4.68 -3.98
CA PHE A 149 7.04 3.97 -3.87
C PHE A 149 6.94 2.55 -4.45
N LEU A 150 5.88 1.82 -4.08
CA LEU A 150 5.65 0.47 -4.57
C LEU A 150 5.29 0.44 -6.07
N LEU A 151 4.58 1.45 -6.59
CA LEU A 151 4.32 1.58 -8.02
C LEU A 151 5.60 1.85 -8.82
N LEU A 152 6.43 2.77 -8.36
CA LEU A 152 7.75 3.06 -8.96
C LEU A 152 8.58 1.76 -9.06
N TRP A 153 8.59 0.94 -8.01
CA TRP A 153 9.31 -0.34 -8.01
C TRP A 153 8.90 -1.28 -9.16
N ARG A 154 7.62 -1.25 -9.55
CA ARG A 154 7.07 -2.11 -10.60
C ARG A 154 7.52 -1.68 -11.98
N VAL A 155 7.69 -0.37 -12.17
CA VAL A 155 8.16 0.22 -13.42
C VAL A 155 9.67 0.03 -13.59
N VAL A 156 10.42 -0.09 -12.49
CA VAL A 156 11.86 -0.41 -12.55
C VAL A 156 12.08 -1.72 -13.34
N PRO A 157 12.98 -1.73 -14.34
CA PRO A 157 13.27 -2.93 -15.13
C PRO A 157 13.72 -4.10 -14.26
N SER A 158 13.31 -5.32 -14.60
CA SER A 158 13.62 -6.53 -13.81
C SER A 158 15.13 -6.71 -13.50
N ARG A 159 16.00 -6.30 -14.43
CA ARG A 159 17.47 -6.31 -14.27
C ARG A 159 17.98 -5.40 -13.15
N TRP A 160 17.24 -4.36 -12.79
CA TRP A 160 17.65 -3.35 -11.80
C TRP A 160 16.97 -3.56 -10.44
N ARG A 161 15.87 -4.33 -10.38
CA ARG A 161 15.12 -4.56 -9.13
C ARG A 161 15.91 -5.25 -8.02
N ALA A 162 16.98 -5.96 -8.36
CA ALA A 162 17.87 -6.62 -7.40
C ALA A 162 19.01 -5.72 -6.93
N LEU A 163 19.17 -4.53 -7.52
CA LEU A 163 20.19 -3.56 -7.13
C LEU A 163 19.62 -2.62 -6.07
N PRO A 164 20.45 -2.12 -5.12
CA PRO A 164 19.97 -1.23 -4.07
C PRO A 164 19.78 0.22 -4.54
N TRP A 165 20.57 0.68 -5.52
CA TRP A 165 20.56 2.07 -5.96
C TRP A 165 19.22 2.58 -6.53
N PRO A 166 18.40 1.81 -7.26
CA PRO A 166 17.09 2.29 -7.72
C PRO A 166 16.15 2.58 -6.56
N LEU A 167 16.24 1.80 -5.46
CA LEU A 167 15.43 2.03 -4.25
C LEU A 167 15.79 3.36 -3.58
N PHE A 168 17.08 3.70 -3.55
CA PHE A 168 17.55 5.01 -3.07
C PHE A 168 17.02 6.16 -3.93
N ALA A 169 16.99 6.01 -5.25
CA ALA A 169 16.45 7.04 -6.16
C ALA A 169 14.92 7.17 -6.07
N MET A 170 14.21 6.07 -5.80
CA MET A 170 12.75 6.06 -5.72
C MET A 170 12.21 6.68 -4.42
N ALA A 171 12.96 6.60 -3.32
CA ALA A 171 12.53 7.17 -2.03
C ALA A 171 12.20 8.67 -2.10
N PRO A 172 13.09 9.56 -2.60
CA PRO A 172 12.77 10.98 -2.75
C PRO A 172 11.69 11.24 -3.79
N LEU A 173 11.60 10.43 -4.86
CA LEU A 173 10.54 10.57 -5.86
C LEU A 173 9.16 10.26 -5.27
N ALA A 174 9.04 9.21 -4.46
CA ALA A 174 7.80 8.86 -3.78
C ALA A 174 7.40 9.90 -2.73
N ALA A 175 8.38 10.41 -1.96
CA ALA A 175 8.16 11.47 -0.98
C ALA A 175 7.69 12.78 -1.65
N ALA A 176 8.36 13.20 -2.73
CA ALA A 176 7.96 14.36 -3.52
C ALA A 176 6.58 14.19 -4.14
N GLY A 177 6.26 12.99 -4.65
CA GLY A 177 4.92 12.68 -5.17
C GLY A 177 3.84 12.75 -4.09
N ALA A 178 4.13 12.26 -2.88
CA ALA A 178 3.21 12.35 -1.74
C ALA A 178 2.96 13.82 -1.33
N ALA A 179 4.02 14.62 -1.17
CA ALA A 179 3.91 16.04 -0.85
C ALA A 179 3.20 16.84 -1.96
N GLY A 180 3.45 16.51 -3.22
CA GLY A 180 2.76 17.12 -4.36
C GLY A 180 1.27 16.80 -4.40
N LEU A 181 0.89 15.55 -4.12
CA LEU A 181 -0.52 15.16 -4.03
C LEU A 181 -1.22 15.75 -2.80
N GLU A 182 -0.52 15.86 -1.66
CA GLU A 182 -1.01 16.60 -0.49
C GLU A 182 -1.28 18.06 -0.84
N TYR A 183 -0.34 18.74 -1.49
CA TYR A 183 -0.51 20.11 -1.96
C TYR A 183 -1.72 20.23 -2.90
N LEU A 184 -1.82 19.34 -3.90
CA LEU A 184 -2.95 19.35 -4.84
C LEU A 184 -4.29 19.10 -4.14
N TRP A 185 -4.32 18.20 -3.15
CA TRP A 185 -5.51 17.96 -2.35
C TRP A 185 -5.94 19.23 -1.63
N TYR A 186 -5.03 19.87 -0.91
CA TYR A 186 -5.34 21.11 -0.21
C TYR A 186 -5.69 22.26 -1.15
N ALA A 187 -5.05 22.35 -2.32
CA ALA A 187 -5.30 23.41 -3.29
C ALA A 187 -6.63 23.28 -4.05
N LEU A 188 -7.08 22.04 -4.31
CA LEU A 188 -8.24 21.78 -5.17
C LEU A 188 -9.49 21.35 -4.39
N ALA A 189 -9.31 20.57 -3.32
CA ALA A 189 -10.40 19.97 -2.57
C ALA A 189 -10.70 20.71 -1.25
N THR A 190 -9.81 21.60 -0.82
CA THR A 190 -9.99 22.37 0.42
C THR A 190 -9.81 23.87 0.18
N ASN A 191 -10.38 24.71 1.03
CA ASN A 191 -10.16 26.16 1.01
C ASN A 191 -8.99 26.59 1.93
N LEU A 192 -8.02 25.70 2.16
CA LEU A 192 -6.88 25.92 3.07
C LEU A 192 -5.64 26.43 2.31
N PRO A 193 -4.72 27.15 2.98
CA PRO A 193 -3.52 27.71 2.35
C PRO A 193 -2.51 26.60 1.99
N ALA A 194 -2.70 25.98 0.82
CA ALA A 194 -1.91 24.84 0.36
C ALA A 194 -0.39 25.12 0.31
N ALA A 195 0.01 26.35 -0.06
CA ALA A 195 1.41 26.73 -0.12
C ALA A 195 2.09 26.73 1.26
N GLU A 196 1.37 27.09 2.32
CA GLU A 196 1.92 27.05 3.68
C GLU A 196 2.02 25.60 4.19
N ILE A 197 1.01 24.78 3.91
CA ILE A 197 1.04 23.36 4.25
C ILE A 197 2.19 22.65 3.52
N PHE A 198 2.43 22.99 2.25
CA PHE A 198 3.56 22.46 1.50
C PHE A 198 4.91 22.90 2.09
N LYS A 199 5.06 24.19 2.44
CA LYS A 199 6.29 24.68 3.11
C LYS A 199 6.55 23.95 4.43
N ALA A 200 5.49 23.62 5.16
CA ALA A 200 5.61 22.89 6.40
C ALA A 200 6.13 21.45 6.24
N ASN A 201 6.18 20.87 5.02
CA ASN A 201 6.90 19.60 4.77
C ASN A 201 8.42 19.71 4.98
N PHE A 202 8.97 20.93 4.99
CA PHE A 202 10.40 21.19 5.19
C PHE A 202 10.71 21.67 6.62
N ASP A 203 9.69 21.94 7.42
CA ASP A 203 9.83 22.34 8.82
C ASP A 203 9.82 21.08 9.70
N LEU A 204 10.97 20.76 10.30
CA LEU A 204 11.17 19.57 11.13
C LEU A 204 11.06 19.87 12.63
N GLU A 205 10.70 21.10 13.02
CA GLU A 205 10.79 21.53 14.43
C GLU A 205 9.65 20.99 15.31
N PHE A 206 8.47 20.70 14.73
CA PHE A 206 7.26 20.37 15.51
C PHE A 206 6.73 18.95 15.25
N GLU A 207 6.40 18.63 14.00
CA GLU A 207 5.84 17.33 13.64
C GLU A 207 6.44 16.82 12.33
N ILE A 208 6.92 15.57 12.34
CA ILE A 208 7.46 14.93 11.14
C ILE A 208 6.31 14.66 10.17
N ARG A 209 6.30 15.41 9.07
CA ARG A 209 5.28 15.32 8.03
C ARG A 209 5.30 13.95 7.30
N PRO A 210 4.15 13.51 6.76
CA PRO A 210 4.02 12.21 6.08
C PRO A 210 5.05 11.97 4.98
N ALA A 211 5.37 12.98 4.17
CA ALA A 211 6.34 12.83 3.08
C ALA A 211 7.75 12.50 3.59
N VAL A 212 8.13 13.03 4.76
CA VAL A 212 9.40 12.71 5.42
C VAL A 212 9.42 11.26 5.88
N TRP A 213 8.32 10.75 6.45
CA TRP A 213 8.20 9.33 6.79
C TRP A 213 8.30 8.41 5.58
N VAL A 214 7.74 8.81 4.44
CA VAL A 214 7.87 8.08 3.16
C VAL A 214 9.33 8.02 2.73
N LEU A 215 10.04 9.15 2.83
CA LEU A 215 11.47 9.23 2.52
C LEU A 215 12.29 8.31 3.44
N VAL A 216 12.11 8.43 4.76
CA VAL A 216 12.84 7.66 5.78
C VAL A 216 12.59 6.16 5.58
N ALA A 217 11.34 5.73 5.41
CA ALA A 217 11.01 4.33 5.19
C ALA A 217 11.57 3.80 3.86
N GLY A 218 11.52 4.60 2.79
CA GLY A 218 12.09 4.24 1.49
C GLY A 218 13.61 4.08 1.54
N LEU A 219 14.31 5.00 2.21
CA LEU A 219 15.75 4.92 2.43
C LEU A 219 16.14 3.74 3.32
N ALA A 220 15.37 3.47 4.38
CA ALA A 220 15.58 2.30 5.24
C ALA A 220 15.42 0.99 4.43
N ALA A 221 14.39 0.89 3.60
CA ALA A 221 14.20 -0.26 2.71
C ALA A 221 15.36 -0.41 1.70
N ALA A 222 15.87 0.70 1.15
CA ALA A 222 17.02 0.70 0.26
C ALA A 222 18.30 0.25 0.97
N ALA A 223 18.54 0.71 2.20
CA ALA A 223 19.67 0.31 3.02
C ALA A 223 19.63 -1.18 3.36
N ILE A 224 18.48 -1.70 3.81
CA ILE A 224 18.28 -3.14 4.07
C ILE A 224 18.56 -3.96 2.81
N SER A 225 18.03 -3.52 1.66
CA SER A 225 18.29 -4.19 0.38
C SER A 225 19.78 -4.16 0.01
N GLY A 226 20.49 -3.06 0.30
CA GLY A 226 21.92 -2.93 0.04
C GLY A 226 22.77 -3.86 0.90
N VAL A 227 22.50 -3.90 2.20
CA VAL A 227 23.15 -4.83 3.14
C VAL A 227 22.94 -6.27 2.70
N TRP A 228 21.70 -6.63 2.39
CA TRP A 228 21.35 -7.99 1.98
C TRP A 228 21.97 -8.38 0.63
N TRP A 229 21.99 -7.45 -0.34
CA TRP A 229 22.69 -7.65 -1.61
C TRP A 229 24.19 -7.87 -1.38
N GLY A 230 24.83 -7.07 -0.53
CA GLY A 230 26.25 -7.21 -0.19
C GLY A 230 26.56 -8.57 0.45
N LEU A 231 25.78 -8.99 1.45
CA LEU A 231 25.92 -10.30 2.08
C LEU A 231 25.85 -11.44 1.05
N ARG A 232 24.90 -11.38 0.11
CA ARG A 232 24.78 -12.40 -0.95
C ARG A 232 26.00 -12.49 -1.84
N GLN A 233 26.63 -11.37 -2.18
CA GLN A 233 27.84 -11.39 -3.00
C GLN A 233 29.01 -12.04 -2.26
N VAL A 234 29.13 -11.80 -0.95
CA VAL A 234 30.15 -12.44 -0.10
C VAL A 234 29.95 -13.96 -0.05
N PHE A 235 28.71 -14.43 0.20
CA PHE A 235 28.44 -15.87 0.30
C PHE A 235 28.43 -16.61 -1.05
N ARG A 236 28.06 -15.94 -2.16
CA ARG A 236 28.18 -16.51 -3.52
C ARG A 236 29.62 -16.49 -4.06
N GLY A 237 30.47 -15.60 -3.52
CA GLY A 237 31.87 -15.43 -3.88
C GLY A 237 32.84 -16.49 -3.34
N SER A 238 32.36 -17.58 -2.72
CA SER A 238 33.20 -18.71 -2.29
C SER A 238 33.16 -19.97 -3.20
N PRO A 239 33.52 -19.92 -4.51
CA PRO A 239 33.72 -21.14 -5.29
C PRO A 239 35.05 -21.89 -5.02
N ASN A 240 36.02 -21.32 -4.28
CA ASN A 240 37.42 -21.76 -4.37
C ASN A 240 37.99 -22.60 -3.21
N LEU A 241 37.22 -22.93 -2.16
CA LEU A 241 37.72 -23.86 -1.13
C LEU A 241 37.56 -25.34 -1.51
N ALA A 242 36.72 -25.67 -2.50
CA ALA A 242 36.50 -27.05 -2.96
C ALA A 242 37.42 -27.50 -4.12
N LYS A 243 38.24 -26.59 -4.68
CA LYS A 243 39.21 -26.90 -5.74
C LYS A 243 40.65 -27.08 -5.22
N SER A 244 40.97 -26.54 -4.04
CA SER A 244 42.29 -26.72 -3.42
C SER A 244 42.52 -28.12 -2.83
N GLN A 245 41.45 -28.89 -2.53
CA GLN A 245 41.57 -30.26 -1.99
C GLN A 245 41.67 -31.34 -3.06
N ARG A 246 41.51 -31.01 -4.35
CA ARG A 246 41.61 -31.97 -5.47
C ARG A 246 42.94 -31.90 -6.24
N ILE A 247 43.91 -31.12 -5.76
CA ILE A 247 45.25 -31.00 -6.35
C ILE A 247 46.29 -31.76 -5.50
N HIS A 248 45.87 -32.38 -4.39
CA HIS A 248 46.72 -33.16 -3.49
C HIS A 248 46.28 -34.61 -3.28
N GLU A 249 45.39 -35.13 -4.13
CA GLU A 249 45.06 -36.57 -4.25
C GLU A 249 45.45 -37.04 -5.65
#